data_AF-A0A1Q6ID38-F1
#
_entry.id   AF-A0A1Q6ID38-F1
#
_cell.length_a   1.000
_cell.length_b   1.000
_cell.length_c   1.000
_cell.angle_alpha   90.00
_cell.angle_beta   90.00
_cell.angle_gamma   90.00
#
_symmetry.space_group_name_H-M   'P 1'
#
loop_
_entity.id
_entity.type
_entity.pdbx_description
1 polymer ?
#
loop_
_entity_poly.entity_id
_entity_poly.type
_entity_poly.pdbx_seq_one_letter_code
_entity_poly.pdbx_strand_id
1 'polypeptide(L)' 'MAHKKGVGSSKNGRESQSKRLGVKIFGRGTEFHPGNNIGMGKDHTLFALVDGTVQFKVGKEDRRSVSVIPAENAEA' A
#
# COMPACT_ATOMS: atom_id res chain seq x y z
N MET A 1 -41.52 -33.69 -17.29
CA MET A 1 -41.07 -32.63 -16.34
C MET A 1 -40.82 -31.36 -17.12
N ALA A 2 -41.48 -30.26 -16.78
CA ALA A 2 -41.27 -28.97 -17.45
C ALA A 2 -40.01 -28.31 -16.87
N HIS A 3 -38.91 -28.30 -17.63
CA HIS A 3 -37.80 -27.44 -17.30
C HIS A 3 -38.22 -25.98 -17.52
N LYS A 4 -38.23 -25.18 -16.46
CA LYS A 4 -38.32 -23.71 -16.58
C LYS A 4 -37.04 -23.24 -17.27
N LYS A 5 -37.11 -22.98 -18.58
CA LYS A 5 -36.04 -22.31 -19.33
C LYS A 5 -35.98 -20.84 -18.89
N GLY A 6 -35.34 -20.61 -17.76
CA GLY A 6 -35.13 -19.27 -17.20
C GLY A 6 -33.73 -19.19 -16.63
N VAL A 7 -32.73 -19.29 -17.50
CA VAL A 7 -31.37 -18.84 -17.14
C VAL A 7 -31.43 -17.32 -17.04
N GLY A 8 -31.31 -16.81 -15.82
CA GLY A 8 -31.28 -15.37 -15.56
C GLY A 8 -29.99 -14.75 -16.08
N SER A 9 -30.07 -13.58 -16.70
CA SER A 9 -28.89 -12.80 -17.08
C SER A 9 -28.35 -12.06 -15.85
N SER A 10 -27.10 -12.31 -15.47
CA SER A 10 -26.42 -11.45 -14.50
C SER A 10 -25.83 -10.25 -15.22
N LYS A 11 -26.20 -9.03 -14.81
CA LYS A 11 -25.61 -7.79 -15.32
C LYS A 11 -24.44 -7.35 -14.43
N ASN A 12 -23.42 -8.20 -14.35
CA ASN A 12 -22.25 -7.93 -13.51
C ASN A 12 -21.20 -7.26 -14.40
N GLY A 13 -21.32 -5.95 -14.60
CA GLY A 13 -20.45 -5.17 -15.48
C GLY A 13 -20.07 -3.79 -14.92
N ARG A 14 -20.25 -3.60 -13.61
CA ARG A 14 -19.86 -2.36 -12.93
C ARG A 14 -18.54 -2.59 -12.20
N GLU A 15 -17.48 -2.04 -12.79
CA GLU A 15 -16.18 -1.96 -12.13
C GLU A 15 -15.87 -0.52 -11.72
N SER A 16 -15.11 -0.39 -10.64
CA SER A 16 -14.66 0.91 -10.15
C SER A 16 -13.31 1.30 -10.78
N GLN A 17 -13.06 2.60 -10.90
CA GLN A 17 -11.78 3.09 -11.39
C GLN A 17 -10.64 2.72 -10.42
N SER A 18 -9.52 2.24 -10.97
CA SER A 18 -8.32 1.91 -10.19
C SER A 18 -7.81 3.12 -9.41
N LYS A 19 -7.40 2.88 -8.16
CA LYS A 19 -6.90 3.90 -7.24
C LYS A 19 -5.38 4.08 -7.25
N ARG A 20 -4.66 3.33 -8.11
CA ARG A 20 -3.20 3.41 -8.27
C ARG A 20 -2.42 3.27 -6.94
N LEU A 21 -2.92 2.41 -6.05
CA LEU A 21 -2.25 2.04 -4.80
C LEU A 21 -0.97 1.23 -5.11
N GLY A 22 0.03 1.25 -4.21
CA GLY A 22 1.28 0.49 -4.41
C GLY A 22 2.53 1.23 -3.95
N VAL A 23 3.68 0.97 -4.61
CA VAL A 23 5.07 1.27 -4.19
C VAL A 23 5.37 2.73 -3.79
N LYS A 24 4.53 3.71 -4.15
CA LYS A 24 4.49 5.03 -3.47
C LYS A 24 3.69 5.00 -2.16
N ILE A 25 3.77 3.88 -1.45
CA ILE A 25 3.04 3.43 -0.26
C ILE A 25 1.71 4.17 0.01
N PHE A 26 0.86 4.28 -1.03
CA PHE A 26 -0.52 4.73 -0.90
C PHE A 26 -1.36 3.46 -0.70
N GLY A 27 -2.00 3.33 0.46
CA GLY A 27 -2.60 2.07 0.86
C GLY A 27 -3.99 2.23 1.46
N ARG A 28 -4.70 1.10 1.55
CA ARG A 28 -5.80 0.92 2.51
C ARG A 28 -5.37 -0.22 3.42
N GLY A 29 -5.01 0.13 4.65
CA GLY A 29 -4.36 -0.80 5.60
C GLY A 29 -2.83 -0.75 5.49
N THR A 30 -2.15 -1.50 6.37
CA THR A 30 -0.70 -1.47 6.56
C THR A 30 -0.06 -2.80 6.15
N GLU A 31 0.17 -2.99 4.85
CA GLU A 31 1.07 -4.07 4.38
C GLU A 31 2.51 -3.79 4.84
N PHE A 32 2.89 -2.51 4.78
CA PHE A 32 4.16 -1.99 5.26
C PHE A 32 3.92 -1.15 6.52
N HIS A 33 4.76 -1.37 7.53
CA HIS A 33 4.71 -0.66 8.80
C HIS A 33 5.77 0.45 8.82
N PRO A 34 5.47 1.60 9.44
CA PRO A 34 6.45 2.67 9.58
C PRO A 34 7.58 2.22 10.50
N GLY A 35 8.81 2.37 10.02
CA GLY A 35 10.04 2.28 10.80
C GLY A 35 10.59 3.68 11.07
N ASN A 36 11.92 3.78 11.13
CA ASN A 36 12.57 5.05 11.48
C ASN A 36 12.42 6.09 10.35
N ASN A 37 12.18 7.36 10.72
CA ASN A 37 12.07 8.50 9.79
C ASN A 37 10.92 8.41 8.78
N ILE A 38 9.88 7.64 9.09
CA ILE A 38 8.65 7.53 8.28
C ILE A 38 7.42 7.95 9.09
N GLY A 39 6.61 8.82 8.51
CA GLY A 39 5.29 9.19 9.01
C GLY A 39 4.17 8.35 8.37
N MET A 40 3.02 8.25 9.05
CA MET A 40 1.81 7.59 8.55
C MET A 40 0.66 8.59 8.49
N GLY A 41 0.02 8.69 7.32
CA GLY A 41 -1.20 9.48 7.13
C GLY A 41 -2.45 8.79 7.66
N LYS A 42 -3.57 9.53 7.75
CA LYS A 42 -4.88 9.01 8.21
C LYS A 42 -5.38 7.81 7.38
N ASP A 43 -5.01 7.76 6.11
CA ASP A 43 -5.34 6.71 5.16
C ASP A 43 -4.33 5.54 5.17
N HIS A 44 -3.37 5.53 6.09
CA HIS A 44 -2.23 4.60 6.16
C HIS A 44 -1.18 4.81 5.07
N THR A 45 -1.22 5.92 4.35
CA THR A 45 -0.15 6.30 3.42
C THR A 45 1.15 6.56 4.20
N LEU A 46 2.26 5.95 3.79
CA LEU A 46 3.58 6.20 4.40
C LEU A 46 4.34 7.28 3.62
N PHE A 47 4.94 8.21 4.34
CA PHE A 47 5.76 9.29 3.77
C PHE A 47 7.05 9.50 4.55
N ALA A 48 8.11 9.92 3.87
CA ALA A 48 9.40 10.22 4.50
C ALA A 48 9.34 11.53 5.28
N LEU A 49 9.93 11.54 6.48
CA LEU A 49 10.09 12.75 7.29
C LEU A 49 11.42 13.47 7.04
N VAL A 50 12.40 12.75 6.47
CA VAL A 50 13.76 13.21 6.24
C VAL A 50 14.20 12.73 4.86
N ASP A 51 15.05 13.52 4.20
CA ASP A 51 15.68 13.13 2.95
C ASP A 51 16.72 12.04 3.17
N GLY A 52 16.72 11.04 2.29
CA GLY A 52 17.62 9.91 2.42
C GLY A 52 17.22 8.73 1.55
N THR A 53 17.82 7.59 1.86
CA THR A 53 17.57 6.34 1.13
C THR A 53 16.55 5.47 1.87
N VAL A 54 15.54 4.99 1.14
CA VAL A 54 14.51 4.10 1.70
C VAL A 54 15.04 2.67 1.81
N GLN A 55 14.92 2.09 3.00
CA GLN A 55 15.26 0.70 3.29
C GLN A 55 14.00 -0.09 3.67
N PHE A 56 13.80 -1.22 2.99
CA PHE A 56 12.76 -2.19 3.32
C PHE A 56 13.36 -3.32 4.16
N LYS A 57 12.67 -3.70 5.22
CA LYS A 57 13.08 -4.80 6.10
C LYS A 57 11.90 -5.75 6.32
N VAL A 58 12.18 -7.04 6.30
CA VAL A 58 11.23 -8.08 6.72
C VAL A 58 11.62 -8.51 8.14
N GLY A 59 10.67 -8.38 9.07
CA GLY A 59 10.81 -8.72 10.47
C GLY A 59 10.30 -10.13 10.79
N LYS A 60 10.11 -10.40 12.09
CA LYS A 60 9.43 -11.63 12.55
C LYS A 60 7.98 -11.63 12.07
N GLU A 61 7.45 -12.83 11.83
CA GLU A 61 6.06 -13.03 11.38
C GLU A 61 5.75 -12.37 10.02
N ASP A 62 6.75 -12.27 9.12
CA ASP A 62 6.64 -11.60 7.81
C ASP A 62 6.17 -10.14 7.88
N ARG A 63 6.34 -9.48 9.05
CA ARG A 63 6.04 -8.06 9.19
C ARG A 63 7.03 -7.22 8.41
N ARG A 64 6.57 -6.58 7.35
CA ARG A 64 7.36 -5.69 6.51
C ARG A 64 7.37 -4.29 7.11
N SER A 65 8.56 -3.73 7.31
CA SER A 65 8.74 -2.35 7.76
C SER A 65 9.59 -1.55 6.78
N VAL A 66 9.37 -0.25 6.77
CA VAL A 66 10.06 0.69 5.87
C VAL A 66 10.70 1.78 6.71
N SER A 67 11.99 2.02 6.52
CA SER A 67 12.75 3.05 7.23
C SER A 67 13.51 3.91 6.24
N VAL A 68 13.81 5.16 6.59
CA VAL A 68 14.70 6.02 5.79
C VAL A 68 16.03 6.17 6.52
N ILE A 69 17.12 5.85 5.82
CA ILE A 69 18.49 6.15 6.24
C ILE A 69 18.78 7.58 5.75
N PRO A 70 18.96 8.56 6.65
CA PRO A 70 19.25 9.92 6.25
C PRO A 70 20.50 9.96 5.37
N ALA A 71 20.45 10.70 4.26
CA ALA A 71 21.68 11.03 3.57
C ALA A 71 22.44 12.00 4.49
N GLU A 72 23.68 11.69 4.86
CA GLU A 72 24.52 12.70 5.48
C GLU A 72 24.61 13.86 4.49
N ASN A 73 24.04 15.01 4.89
CA ASN A 73 24.26 16.25 4.17
C ASN A 73 25.76 16.52 4.27
N ALA A 74 26.50 16.16 3.23
CA ALA A 74 27.79 16.74 2.95
C ALA A 74 27.52 18.21 2.59
N GLU A 75 27.36 19.05 3.61
CA GLU A 75 27.36 20.50 3.45
C GLU A 75 28.74 20.89 2.90
N ALA A 76 28.73 21.55 1.75
CA ALA A 76 29.87 22.16 1.07
C ALA A 76 30.03 23.63 1.49
#